data_AF-A0A068V4B6-F1
#
_entry.id   AF-A0A068V4B6-F1
#
_cell.length_a   1.000
_cell.length_b   1.000
_cell.length_c   1.000
_cell.angle_alpha   90.00
_cell.angle_beta   90.00
_cell.angle_gamma   90.00
#
_symmetry.space_group_name_H-M   'P 1'
#
loop_
_entity.id
_entity.type
_entity.pdbx_description
1 polymer ?
#
loop_
_entity_poly.entity_id
_entity_poly.type
_entity_poly.pdbx_seq_one_letter_code
_entity_poly.pdbx_strand_id
1 'polypeptide(L)'
;MDINPLVNSLIPSSISVGLLLSFFTYLAVAGSILPGKIVPGVTLTDGTRLHYRCNGLLLLLVLIALLGIGTQLDIVSPTIIADRGLELLSTTFVFSVLVTLLLYVVGCKSSDQNSSLKPHVTGNLIHDWWFGIQLNPQFFGIDLKFFFVRAGMMGWLLINLSILLKALKDSNLTQSMILYQIFCTLYIIDYFFYEEFMTSTWDIIAERLGFMLVFGDLVWIPYTFSIQACNLACCL
;
A
#
# COMPACT_ATOMS: atom_id res chain seq x y z
N MET A 1 -17.77 -25.73 -15.06
CA MET A 1 -16.80 -24.73 -14.58
C MET A 1 -16.16 -25.30 -13.34
N ASP A 2 -14.93 -25.77 -13.43
CA ASP A 2 -14.20 -26.25 -12.26
C ASP A 2 -13.86 -25.04 -11.39
N ILE A 3 -14.53 -24.93 -10.25
CA ILE A 3 -14.34 -23.85 -9.26
C ILE A 3 -12.98 -24.03 -8.53
N ASN A 4 -12.47 -25.26 -8.52
CA ASN A 4 -11.25 -25.66 -7.82
C ASN A 4 -9.98 -24.86 -8.21
N PRO A 5 -9.63 -24.64 -9.49
CA PRO A 5 -8.44 -23.86 -9.84
C PRO A 5 -8.50 -22.41 -9.36
N LEU A 6 -9.65 -21.74 -9.52
CA LEU A 6 -9.82 -20.34 -9.11
C LEU A 6 -9.77 -20.19 -7.59
N VAL A 7 -10.40 -21.12 -6.85
CA VAL A 7 -10.33 -21.15 -5.39
C VAL A 7 -8.90 -21.41 -4.92
N ASN A 8 -8.17 -22.30 -5.57
CA ASN A 8 -6.77 -22.57 -5.22
C ASN A 8 -5.87 -21.34 -5.45
N SER A 9 -6.11 -20.55 -6.50
CA SER A 9 -5.39 -19.29 -6.76
C SER A 9 -5.69 -18.18 -5.75
N LEU A 10 -6.76 -18.31 -4.95
CA LEU A 10 -7.08 -17.35 -3.87
C LEU A 10 -6.48 -17.76 -2.52
N ILE A 11 -5.88 -18.94 -2.39
CA ILE A 11 -5.29 -19.37 -1.11
C ILE A 11 -3.93 -18.67 -0.95
N PRO A 12 -3.72 -17.90 0.14
CA PRO A 12 -2.43 -17.25 0.40
C PRO A 12 -1.29 -18.27 0.48
N SER A 13 -0.35 -18.19 -0.47
CA SER A 13 0.86 -19.01 -0.44
C SER A 13 1.94 -18.37 0.44
N SER A 14 2.86 -19.18 0.99
CA SER A 14 3.99 -18.65 1.78
C SER A 14 4.87 -17.69 0.98
N ILE A 15 4.92 -17.85 -0.35
CA ILE A 15 5.65 -16.95 -1.25
C ILE A 15 4.96 -15.58 -1.28
N SER A 16 3.65 -15.53 -1.50
CA SER A 16 2.89 -14.27 -1.54
C SER A 16 2.91 -13.52 -0.20
N VAL A 17 2.84 -14.26 0.92
CA VAL A 17 3.07 -13.68 2.26
C VAL A 17 4.48 -13.11 2.38
N GLY A 18 5.50 -13.87 1.97
CA GLY A 18 6.90 -13.42 1.98
C GLY A 18 7.13 -12.17 1.15
N LEU A 19 6.55 -12.09 -0.05
CA LEU A 19 6.62 -10.92 -0.93
C LEU A 19 5.99 -9.70 -0.25
N LEU A 20 4.77 -9.82 0.26
CA LEU A 20 4.08 -8.71 0.94
C LEU A 20 4.85 -8.22 2.17
N LEU A 21 5.32 -9.13 3.02
CA LEU A 21 6.10 -8.78 4.20
C LEU A 21 7.45 -8.16 3.84
N SER A 22 8.12 -8.66 2.80
CA SER A 22 9.39 -8.08 2.32
C SER A 22 9.18 -6.66 1.80
N PHE A 23 8.08 -6.40 1.11
CA PHE A 23 7.71 -5.08 0.61
C PHE A 23 7.43 -4.11 1.76
N PHE A 24 6.61 -4.48 2.73
CA PHE A 24 6.37 -3.62 3.90
C PHE A 24 7.62 -3.41 4.76
N THR A 25 8.46 -4.44 4.92
CA THR A 25 9.73 -4.33 5.63
C THR A 25 10.66 -3.34 4.92
N TYR A 26 10.76 -3.44 3.58
CA TYR A 26 11.51 -2.49 2.78
C TYR A 26 11.00 -1.06 3.00
N LEU A 27 9.69 -0.82 2.88
CA LEU A 27 9.11 0.51 3.06
C LEU A 27 9.39 1.08 4.46
N ALA A 28 9.27 0.26 5.50
CA ALA A 28 9.50 0.68 6.88
C ALA A 28 10.97 1.00 7.14
N VAL A 29 11.88 0.11 6.71
CA VAL A 29 13.32 0.24 6.95
C VAL A 29 13.93 1.32 6.07
N ALA A 30 13.78 1.23 4.75
CA ALA A 30 14.34 2.21 3.83
C ALA A 30 13.66 3.58 3.97
N GLY A 31 12.35 3.64 4.24
CA GLY A 31 11.66 4.90 4.54
C GLY A 31 12.20 5.60 5.79
N SER A 32 12.67 4.83 6.79
CA SER A 32 13.26 5.37 8.03
C SER A 32 14.76 5.68 7.92
N ILE A 33 15.47 5.14 6.92
CA ILE A 33 16.92 5.34 6.74
C ILE A 33 17.21 6.40 5.67
N LEU A 34 16.49 6.38 4.55
CA LEU A 34 16.76 7.26 3.43
C LEU A 34 16.51 8.72 3.78
N PRO A 35 17.34 9.65 3.26
CA PRO A 35 17.17 11.07 3.49
C PRO A 35 15.85 11.56 2.89
N GLY A 36 15.21 12.51 3.56
CA GLY A 36 13.93 13.07 3.14
C GLY A 36 13.66 14.41 3.79
N LYS A 37 12.84 15.23 3.14
CA LYS A 37 12.34 16.47 3.73
C LYS A 37 11.42 16.10 4.89
N ILE A 38 11.65 16.68 6.06
CA ILE A 38 10.75 16.51 7.20
C ILE A 38 9.71 17.62 7.13
N VAL A 39 8.45 17.25 6.95
CA VAL A 39 7.32 18.16 6.79
C VAL A 39 6.44 18.10 8.03
N PRO A 40 6.16 19.25 8.68
CA PRO A 40 5.19 19.27 9.78
C PRO A 40 3.78 19.07 9.23
N GLY A 41 3.05 18.13 9.82
CA GLY A 41 1.62 17.96 9.57
C GLY A 41 0.76 19.05 10.22
N VAL A 42 -0.55 18.85 10.12
CA VAL A 42 -1.55 19.74 10.73
C VAL A 42 -1.44 19.73 12.26
N THR A 43 -1.71 20.88 12.88
CA THR A 43 -1.83 21.00 14.34
C THR A 43 -3.04 20.23 14.82
N LEU A 44 -2.82 19.26 15.69
CA LEU A 44 -3.89 18.50 16.30
C LEU A 44 -4.61 19.32 17.38
N THR A 45 -5.75 18.81 17.87
CA THR A 45 -6.59 19.52 18.84
C THR A 45 -5.91 19.84 20.17
N ASP A 46 -4.86 19.10 20.52
CA ASP A 46 -4.04 19.31 21.72
C ASP A 46 -2.86 20.28 21.50
N GLY A 47 -2.73 20.85 20.29
CA GLY A 47 -1.63 21.74 19.92
C GLY A 47 -0.36 21.02 19.44
N THR A 48 -0.31 19.68 19.49
CA THR A 48 0.83 18.90 19.00
C THR A 48 0.82 18.76 17.48
N ARG A 49 1.96 18.36 16.91
CA ARG A 49 2.12 18.12 15.47
C ARG A 49 2.90 16.85 15.21
N LEU A 50 2.44 16.10 14.21
CA LEU A 50 3.19 14.97 13.66
C LEU A 50 4.17 15.47 12.60
N HIS A 51 5.33 14.84 12.52
CA HIS A 51 6.35 15.16 11.52
C HIS A 51 6.52 13.98 10.57
N TYR A 52 6.35 14.24 9.28
CA TYR A 52 6.40 13.23 8.24
C TYR A 52 7.70 13.35 7.47
N ARG A 53 8.39 12.23 7.25
CA ARG A 53 9.54 12.19 6.35
C ARG A 53 9.06 11.91 4.93
N CYS A 54 9.07 12.94 4.10
CA CYS A 54 8.72 12.87 2.69
C CYS A 54 9.95 12.48 1.88
N ASN A 55 10.12 11.17 1.66
CA ASN A 55 11.17 10.55 0.86
C ASN A 55 10.60 9.50 -0.10
N GLY A 56 9.30 9.51 -0.36
CA GLY A 56 8.60 8.51 -1.16
C GLY A 56 9.18 8.36 -2.57
N LEU A 57 9.53 9.45 -3.24
CA LEU A 57 10.12 9.38 -4.58
C LEU A 57 11.48 8.66 -4.58
N LEU A 58 12.37 9.01 -3.65
CA LEU A 58 13.68 8.35 -3.52
C LEU A 58 13.50 6.87 -3.16
N LEU A 59 12.59 6.58 -2.24
CA LEU A 59 12.26 5.22 -1.82
C LEU A 59 11.72 4.39 -2.99
N LEU A 60 10.89 4.97 -3.86
CA LEU A 60 10.39 4.30 -5.07
C LEU A 60 11.52 4.02 -6.07
N LEU A 61 12.35 5.03 -6.35
CA LEU A 61 13.46 4.89 -7.31
C LEU A 61 14.47 3.83 -6.87
N VAL A 62 14.81 3.81 -5.58
CA VAL A 62 15.69 2.76 -5.01
C VAL A 62 15.03 1.39 -5.12
N LEU A 63 13.71 1.28 -4.88
CA LEU A 63 13.00 0.00 -4.99
C LEU A 63 13.02 -0.53 -6.43
N ILE A 64 12.71 0.32 -7.41
CA ILE A 64 12.74 -0.05 -8.83
C ILE A 64 14.16 -0.44 -9.24
N ALA A 65 15.18 0.29 -8.79
CA ALA A 65 16.58 -0.05 -9.08
C ALA A 65 16.98 -1.41 -8.47
N LEU A 66 16.62 -1.68 -7.21
CA LEU A 66 16.89 -2.95 -6.54
C LEU A 66 16.17 -4.12 -7.22
N LEU A 67 14.90 -3.94 -7.60
CA LEU A 67 14.17 -4.95 -8.37
C LEU A 67 14.77 -5.16 -9.76
N GLY A 68 15.19 -4.09 -10.44
CA GLY A 68 15.86 -4.17 -11.75
C GLY A 68 17.22 -4.88 -11.70
N ILE A 69 18.00 -4.68 -10.63
CA ILE A 69 19.23 -5.44 -10.39
C ILE A 69 18.89 -6.90 -10.05
N GLY A 70 17.88 -7.13 -9.21
CA GLY A 70 17.42 -8.46 -8.82
C GLY A 70 16.92 -9.29 -10.00
N THR A 71 16.30 -8.67 -11.00
CA THR A 71 15.88 -9.33 -12.24
C THR A 71 17.06 -9.61 -13.17
N GLN A 72 18.05 -8.72 -13.27
CA GLN A 72 19.28 -8.97 -14.04
C GLN A 72 20.14 -10.11 -13.47
N LEU A 73 20.07 -10.32 -12.16
CA LEU A 73 20.78 -11.40 -11.46
C LEU A 73 19.94 -12.69 -11.35
N ASP A 74 18.77 -12.77 -12.00
CA ASP A 74 17.83 -13.89 -11.93
C ASP A 74 17.39 -14.27 -10.49
N ILE A 75 17.51 -13.36 -9.54
CA ILE A 75 17.11 -13.56 -8.13
C ILE A 75 15.58 -13.45 -8.00
N VAL A 76 14.98 -12.51 -8.73
CA VAL A 76 13.54 -12.21 -8.69
C VAL A 76 12.98 -12.25 -10.11
N SER A 77 11.91 -13.02 -10.31
CA SER A 77 11.20 -12.99 -11.60
C SER A 77 10.47 -11.65 -11.77
N PRO A 78 10.66 -10.93 -12.90
CA PRO A 78 9.98 -9.67 -13.17
C PRO A 78 8.44 -9.79 -13.25
N THR A 79 7.94 -10.99 -13.55
CA THR A 79 6.50 -11.26 -13.70
C THR A 79 5.85 -11.83 -12.44
N ILE A 80 6.60 -11.99 -11.34
CA ILE A 80 6.14 -12.72 -10.15
C ILE A 80 4.85 -12.14 -9.55
N ILE A 81 4.69 -10.82 -9.59
CA ILE A 81 3.49 -10.14 -9.07
C ILE A 81 2.30 -10.39 -9.99
N ALA A 82 2.50 -10.30 -11.31
CA ALA A 82 1.46 -10.60 -12.29
C ALA A 82 1.06 -12.10 -12.30
N ASP A 83 2.01 -13.00 -12.08
CA ASP A 83 1.78 -14.44 -12.05
C ASP A 83 1.03 -14.89 -10.78
N ARG A 84 1.23 -14.19 -9.66
CA ARG A 84 0.59 -14.47 -8.36
C ARG A 84 -0.44 -13.42 -7.96
N GLY A 85 -1.00 -12.67 -8.91
CA GLY A 85 -1.85 -11.52 -8.63
C GLY A 85 -3.05 -11.84 -7.72
N LEU A 86 -3.75 -12.96 -7.97
CA LEU A 86 -4.89 -13.39 -7.14
C LEU A 86 -4.48 -13.86 -5.74
N GLU A 87 -3.35 -14.56 -5.64
CA GLU A 87 -2.81 -14.99 -4.34
C GLU A 87 -2.39 -13.78 -3.50
N LEU A 88 -1.74 -12.79 -4.13
CA LEU A 88 -1.34 -11.53 -3.51
C LEU A 88 -2.57 -10.70 -3.10
N LEU A 89 -3.60 -10.61 -3.94
CA LEU A 89 -4.86 -9.92 -3.60
C LEU A 89 -5.47 -10.50 -2.32
N SER A 90 -5.61 -11.83 -2.26
CA SER A 90 -6.13 -12.52 -1.08
C SER A 90 -5.23 -12.33 0.14
N THR A 91 -3.91 -12.42 -0.05
CA THR A 91 -2.92 -12.21 1.02
C THR A 91 -3.01 -10.80 1.60
N THR A 92 -3.08 -9.77 0.74
CA THR A 92 -3.22 -8.37 1.15
C THR A 92 -4.56 -8.13 1.84
N PHE A 93 -5.65 -8.74 1.35
CA PHE A 93 -6.96 -8.65 1.99
C PHE A 93 -6.96 -9.23 3.41
N VAL A 94 -6.43 -10.45 3.57
CA VAL A 94 -6.29 -11.09 4.90
C VAL A 94 -5.41 -10.24 5.81
N PHE A 95 -4.30 -9.69 5.30
CA PHE A 95 -3.45 -8.77 6.06
C PHE A 95 -4.23 -7.52 6.52
N SER A 96 -5.01 -6.89 5.65
CA SER A 96 -5.82 -5.71 5.99
C SER A 96 -6.85 -6.02 7.09
N VAL A 97 -7.49 -7.19 7.06
CA VAL A 97 -8.39 -7.62 8.14
C VAL A 97 -7.61 -7.81 9.45
N LEU A 98 -6.48 -8.52 9.43
CA LEU A 98 -5.70 -8.80 10.63
C LEU A 98 -5.12 -7.54 11.27
N VAL A 99 -4.55 -6.63 10.47
CA VAL A 99 -3.93 -5.41 10.99
C VAL A 99 -4.98 -4.46 11.57
N THR A 100 -6.17 -4.39 10.98
CA THR A 100 -7.25 -3.51 11.48
C THR A 100 -7.90 -4.06 12.75
N LEU A 101 -8.01 -5.39 12.89
CA LEU A 101 -8.36 -6.03 14.16
C LEU A 101 -7.31 -5.74 15.25
N LEU A 102 -6.03 -5.81 14.90
CA LEU A 102 -4.95 -5.46 15.82
C LEU A 102 -5.01 -3.98 16.24
N LEU A 103 -5.22 -3.07 15.29
CA LEU A 103 -5.40 -1.63 15.56
C LEU A 103 -6.60 -1.37 16.49
N TYR A 104 -7.71 -2.09 16.29
CA TYR A 104 -8.86 -2.02 17.18
C TYR A 104 -8.50 -2.49 18.60
N VAL A 105 -7.85 -3.65 18.76
CA VAL A 105 -7.46 -4.16 20.09
C VAL A 105 -6.45 -3.23 20.77
N VAL A 106 -5.46 -2.73 20.03
CA VAL A 106 -4.43 -1.82 20.56
C VAL A 106 -5.04 -0.49 20.97
N GLY A 107 -5.90 0.10 20.14
CA GLY A 107 -6.55 1.36 20.49
C GLY A 107 -7.52 1.23 21.66
N CYS A 108 -8.26 0.12 21.79
CA CYS A 108 -9.13 -0.11 22.96
C CYS A 108 -8.33 -0.24 24.26
N LYS A 109 -7.09 -0.73 24.20
CA LYS A 109 -6.18 -0.83 25.34
C LYS A 109 -5.37 0.44 25.58
N SER A 110 -5.38 1.38 24.63
CA SER A 110 -4.65 2.64 24.76
C SER A 110 -5.30 3.50 25.84
N SER A 111 -4.49 4.01 26.76
CA SER A 111 -4.88 5.08 27.70
C SER A 111 -4.24 6.42 27.35
N ASP A 112 -3.69 6.52 26.13
CA ASP A 112 -2.98 7.72 25.67
C ASP A 112 -3.94 8.92 25.56
N GLN A 113 -3.46 10.08 26.01
CA GLN A 113 -4.20 11.34 25.98
C GLN A 113 -3.85 12.18 24.75
N ASN A 114 -2.78 11.83 24.02
CA ASN A 114 -2.41 12.49 22.77
C ASN A 114 -3.56 12.37 21.78
N SER A 115 -3.98 13.48 21.20
CA SER A 115 -5.11 13.56 20.26
C SER A 115 -5.01 12.60 19.06
N SER A 116 -3.77 12.30 18.63
CA SER A 116 -3.44 11.29 17.62
C SER A 116 -3.82 9.86 18.03
N LEU A 117 -3.60 9.51 19.30
CA LEU A 117 -3.71 8.13 19.83
C LEU A 117 -4.88 7.94 20.79
N LYS A 118 -5.59 9.03 21.11
CA LYS A 118 -6.74 9.05 22.00
C LYS A 118 -7.86 8.20 21.39
N PRO A 119 -8.26 7.10 22.05
CA PRO A 119 -9.29 6.24 21.51
C PRO A 119 -10.67 6.92 21.54
N HIS A 120 -11.38 6.85 20.42
CA HIS A 120 -12.80 7.18 20.30
C HIS A 120 -13.59 5.90 20.03
N VAL A 121 -14.22 5.37 21.06
CA VAL A 121 -15.04 4.15 20.99
C VAL A 121 -16.50 4.56 21.06
N THR A 122 -17.30 4.17 20.08
CA THR A 122 -18.74 4.46 20.04
C THR A 122 -19.57 3.40 20.77
N GLY A 123 -18.99 2.21 20.98
CA GLY A 123 -19.66 1.06 21.59
C GLY A 123 -20.26 0.08 20.57
N ASN A 124 -20.25 0.43 19.28
CA ASN A 124 -20.60 -0.48 18.19
C ASN A 124 -19.32 -1.03 17.55
N LEU A 125 -19.05 -2.32 17.77
CA LEU A 125 -17.83 -3.00 17.31
C LEU A 125 -17.63 -2.89 15.79
N ILE A 126 -18.69 -3.06 15.00
CA ILE A 126 -18.57 -3.03 13.53
C ILE A 126 -18.21 -1.62 13.06
N HIS A 127 -18.86 -0.60 13.63
CA HIS A 127 -18.60 0.79 13.30
C HIS A 127 -17.18 1.20 13.69
N ASP A 128 -16.76 0.84 14.90
CA ASP A 128 -15.44 1.20 15.45
C ASP A 128 -14.29 0.47 14.72
N TRP A 129 -14.51 -0.77 14.27
CA TRP A 129 -13.54 -1.48 13.43
C TRP A 129 -13.49 -0.91 12.01
N TRP A 130 -14.65 -0.55 11.42
CA TRP A 130 -14.74 -0.02 10.06
C TRP A 130 -14.07 1.35 9.93
N PHE A 131 -14.46 2.31 10.79
CA PHE A 131 -13.95 3.67 10.76
C PHE A 131 -12.70 3.89 11.62
N GLY A 132 -12.35 2.93 12.47
CA GLY A 132 -11.20 3.05 13.37
C GLY A 132 -11.48 3.90 14.60
N ILE A 133 -10.66 3.66 15.63
CA ILE A 133 -10.79 4.26 16.96
C ILE A 133 -9.68 5.27 17.27
N GLN A 134 -8.52 5.16 16.63
CA GLN A 134 -7.40 6.09 16.78
C GLN A 134 -7.25 6.93 15.52
N LEU A 135 -6.92 8.21 15.69
CA LEU A 135 -6.74 9.12 14.57
C LEU A 135 -5.52 8.70 13.75
N ASN A 136 -4.33 8.72 14.33
CA ASN A 136 -3.06 8.47 13.64
C ASN A 136 -2.22 7.49 14.48
N PRO A 137 -2.50 6.17 14.41
CA PRO A 137 -1.74 5.17 15.14
C PRO A 137 -0.31 5.10 14.59
N GLN A 138 0.66 5.07 15.50
CA GLN A 138 2.08 5.06 15.16
C GLN A 138 2.73 3.75 15.57
N PHE A 139 3.64 3.26 14.74
CA PHE A 139 4.46 2.09 15.01
C PHE A 139 5.94 2.43 14.80
N PHE A 140 6.74 2.36 15.88
CA PHE A 140 8.15 2.77 15.87
C PHE A 140 8.42 4.18 15.28
N GLY A 141 7.51 5.12 15.53
CA GLY A 141 7.63 6.49 15.02
C GLY A 141 7.18 6.67 13.57
N ILE A 142 6.69 5.63 12.92
CA ILE A 142 6.06 5.70 11.59
C ILE A 142 4.55 5.85 11.76
N ASP A 143 3.98 6.87 11.14
CA ASP A 143 2.53 7.01 11.02
C ASP A 143 1.95 5.97 10.06
N LEU A 144 1.02 5.14 10.54
CA LEU A 144 0.53 4.00 9.78
C LEU A 144 -0.37 4.40 8.60
N LYS A 145 -1.10 5.53 8.68
CA LYS A 145 -1.89 5.98 7.53
C LYS A 145 -0.98 6.39 6.39
N PHE A 146 0.00 7.25 6.70
CA PHE A 146 0.96 7.71 5.73
C PHE A 146 1.79 6.56 5.16
N PHE A 147 2.07 5.54 5.97
CA PHE A 147 2.70 4.30 5.52
C PHE A 147 1.83 3.50 4.55
N PHE A 148 0.55 3.27 4.85
CA PHE A 148 -0.33 2.46 4.01
C PHE A 148 -0.65 3.13 2.67
N VAL A 149 -0.94 4.44 2.65
CA VAL A 149 -1.17 5.16 1.38
C VAL A 149 0.07 5.11 0.48
N ARG A 150 1.27 5.27 1.05
CA ARG A 150 2.54 5.12 0.34
C ARG A 150 2.70 3.69 -0.20
N ALA A 151 2.39 2.69 0.61
CA ALA A 151 2.47 1.30 0.21
C ALA A 151 1.48 0.96 -0.92
N GLY A 152 0.26 1.49 -0.85
CA GLY A 152 -0.75 1.35 -1.90
C GLY A 152 -0.29 1.94 -3.23
N MET A 153 0.15 3.19 -3.22
CA MET A 153 0.62 3.88 -4.43
C MET A 153 1.85 3.22 -5.07
N MET A 154 2.82 2.79 -4.26
CA MET A 154 3.96 2.02 -4.78
C MET A 154 3.54 0.64 -5.29
N GLY A 155 2.67 -0.06 -4.55
CA GLY A 155 2.14 -1.37 -4.92
C GLY A 155 1.42 -1.33 -6.26
N TRP A 156 0.62 -0.29 -6.50
CA TRP A 156 -0.05 -0.08 -7.78
C TRP A 156 0.94 0.00 -8.95
N LEU A 157 2.02 0.77 -8.83
CA LEU A 157 3.06 0.84 -9.86
C LEU A 157 3.75 -0.51 -10.08
N LEU A 158 4.09 -1.23 -9.00
CA LEU A 158 4.77 -2.52 -9.10
C LEU A 158 3.89 -3.58 -9.80
N ILE A 159 2.59 -3.62 -9.51
CA ILE A 159 1.63 -4.48 -10.20
C ILE A 159 1.61 -4.13 -11.69
N ASN A 160 1.47 -2.84 -12.02
CA ASN A 160 1.43 -2.38 -13.41
C ASN A 160 2.70 -2.70 -14.19
N LEU A 161 3.89 -2.50 -13.59
CA LEU A 161 5.17 -2.86 -14.19
C LEU A 161 5.30 -4.37 -14.41
N SER A 162 4.86 -5.18 -13.45
CA SER A 162 4.91 -6.64 -13.59
C SER A 162 3.98 -7.15 -14.70
N ILE A 163 2.78 -6.58 -14.83
CA ILE A 163 1.85 -6.89 -15.93
C ILE A 163 2.44 -6.46 -17.29
N LEU A 164 3.08 -5.28 -17.36
CA LEU A 164 3.76 -4.82 -18.56
C LEU A 164 4.87 -5.79 -18.99
N LEU A 165 5.72 -6.23 -18.05
CA LEU A 165 6.80 -7.19 -18.33
C LEU A 165 6.25 -8.54 -18.79
N LYS A 166 5.11 -8.97 -18.24
CA LYS A 166 4.40 -10.17 -18.70
C LYS A 166 3.88 -10.02 -20.13
N ALA A 167 3.20 -8.90 -20.43
CA ALA A 167 2.72 -8.62 -21.78
C ALA A 167 3.85 -8.53 -22.83
N LEU A 168 5.02 -8.01 -22.44
CA LEU A 168 6.22 -7.99 -23.27
C LEU A 168 6.73 -9.41 -23.56
N LYS A 169 6.77 -10.27 -22.54
CA LYS A 169 7.18 -11.68 -22.68
C LYS A 169 6.23 -12.47 -23.58
N ASP A 170 4.93 -12.21 -23.46
CA ASP A 170 3.88 -12.88 -24.23
C ASP A 170 3.65 -12.24 -25.62
N SER A 171 4.44 -11.22 -25.99
CA SER A 171 4.32 -10.46 -27.25
C SER A 171 2.94 -9.84 -27.50
N ASN A 172 2.21 -9.52 -26.42
CA ASN A 172 0.84 -8.98 -26.43
C ASN A 172 0.81 -7.46 -26.14
N LEU A 173 1.85 -6.73 -26.52
CA LEU A 173 1.95 -5.30 -26.21
C LEU A 173 1.10 -4.46 -27.18
N THR A 174 -0.02 -3.93 -26.68
CA THR A 174 -0.89 -3.02 -27.45
C THR A 174 -0.54 -1.55 -27.20
N GLN A 175 -0.83 -0.67 -28.15
CA GLN A 175 -0.62 0.78 -27.99
C GLN A 175 -1.39 1.35 -26.79
N SER A 176 -2.61 0.84 -26.55
CA SER A 176 -3.42 1.21 -25.39
C SER A 176 -2.76 0.83 -24.06
N MET A 177 -2.10 -0.33 -23.99
CA MET A 177 -1.35 -0.75 -22.80
C MET A 177 -0.18 0.20 -22.52
N ILE A 178 0.60 0.55 -23.54
CA ILE A 178 1.73 1.48 -23.41
C ILE A 178 1.23 2.84 -22.89
N LEU A 179 0.16 3.38 -23.49
CA LEU A 179 -0.38 4.67 -23.10
C LEU A 179 -0.91 4.67 -21.66
N TYR A 180 -1.62 3.61 -21.26
CA TYR A 180 -2.08 3.44 -19.89
C TYR A 180 -0.92 3.38 -18.89
N GLN A 181 0.15 2.64 -19.22
CA GLN A 181 1.34 2.52 -18.37
C GLN A 181 2.05 3.87 -18.20
N ILE A 182 2.17 4.66 -19.27
CA ILE A 182 2.75 6.00 -19.23
C ILE A 182 1.92 6.90 -18.30
N PHE A 183 0.60 6.97 -18.48
CA PHE A 183 -0.25 7.83 -17.65
C PHE A 183 -0.27 7.41 -16.18
N CYS A 184 -0.34 6.11 -15.89
CA CYS A 184 -0.25 5.64 -14.49
C CYS A 184 1.10 5.98 -13.86
N THR A 185 2.20 5.76 -14.59
CA THR A 185 3.53 6.06 -14.07
C THR A 185 3.70 7.56 -13.81
N LEU A 186 3.22 8.42 -14.73
CA LEU A 186 3.24 9.87 -14.53
C LEU A 186 2.42 10.30 -13.31
N TYR A 187 1.22 9.73 -13.12
CA TYR A 187 0.38 10.00 -11.97
C TYR A 187 1.06 9.63 -10.65
N ILE A 188 1.69 8.46 -10.58
CA ILE A 188 2.37 7.99 -9.36
C ILE A 188 3.64 8.80 -9.09
N ILE A 189 4.38 9.20 -10.12
CA ILE A 189 5.54 10.08 -9.96
C ILE A 189 5.09 11.45 -9.44
N ASP A 190 4.03 12.03 -10.00
CA ASP A 190 3.48 13.31 -9.54
C ASP A 190 3.06 13.25 -8.06
N TYR A 191 2.36 12.17 -7.68
CA TYR A 191 2.02 11.88 -6.29
C TYR A 191 3.25 11.88 -5.36
N PHE A 192 4.33 11.17 -5.74
CA PHE A 192 5.54 11.10 -4.90
C PHE A 192 6.40 12.36 -4.94
N PHE A 193 6.32 13.14 -6.02
CA PHE A 193 6.98 14.44 -6.11
C PHE A 193 6.33 15.45 -5.15
N TYR A 194 5.00 15.39 -5.04
CA TYR A 194 4.19 16.26 -4.20
C TYR A 194 3.68 15.58 -2.91
N GLU A 195 4.43 14.56 -2.44
CA GLU A 195 4.06 13.73 -1.29
C GLU A 195 3.76 14.56 -0.02
N GLU A 196 4.38 15.74 0.12
CA GLU A 196 4.15 16.63 1.25
C GLU A 196 2.70 17.12 1.38
N PHE A 197 1.98 17.30 0.27
CA PHE A 197 0.58 17.72 0.30
C PHE A 197 -0.36 16.62 0.80
N MET A 198 0.08 15.35 0.72
CA MET A 198 -0.68 14.23 1.27
C MET A 198 -0.80 14.31 2.79
N THR A 199 0.12 14.99 3.47
CA THR A 199 0.07 15.16 4.93
C THR A 199 -1.08 16.08 5.41
N SER A 200 -1.71 16.80 4.48
CA SER A 200 -2.84 17.71 4.73
C SER A 200 -4.17 17.22 4.17
N THR A 201 -4.24 16.00 3.63
CA THR A 201 -5.50 15.45 3.11
C THR A 201 -6.44 15.04 4.24
N TRP A 202 -7.73 14.96 3.92
CA TRP A 202 -8.80 14.63 4.87
C TRP A 202 -8.53 13.31 5.61
N ASP A 203 -8.08 12.29 4.88
CA ASP A 203 -7.78 10.96 5.41
C ASP A 203 -6.73 11.01 6.54
N ILE A 204 -5.71 11.88 6.40
CA ILE A 204 -4.67 12.05 7.42
C ILE A 204 -5.17 12.91 8.61
N ILE A 205 -5.88 13.99 8.34
CA ILE A 205 -6.18 15.01 9.36
C ILE A 205 -7.44 14.72 10.18
N ALA A 206 -8.44 14.04 9.60
CA ALA A 206 -9.78 13.97 10.17
C ALA A 206 -10.31 12.54 10.34
N GLU A 207 -10.01 11.63 9.41
CA GLU A 207 -10.52 10.26 9.49
C GLU A 207 -9.70 9.42 10.47
N ARG A 208 -10.30 8.43 11.13
CA ARG A 208 -9.55 7.50 12.00
C ARG A 208 -9.08 6.31 11.16
N LEU A 209 -7.96 5.70 11.56
CA LEU A 209 -7.44 4.55 10.82
C LEU A 209 -8.21 3.28 11.19
N GLY A 210 -9.14 2.88 10.32
CA GLY A 210 -9.93 1.65 10.42
C GLY A 210 -9.81 0.77 9.19
N PHE A 211 -10.67 -0.27 9.12
CA PHE A 211 -10.69 -1.18 7.98
C PHE A 211 -10.93 -0.48 6.64
N MET A 212 -11.80 0.53 6.60
CA MET A 212 -12.10 1.27 5.37
C MET A 212 -10.84 1.86 4.73
N LEU A 213 -10.01 2.55 5.51
CA LEU A 213 -8.79 3.18 4.99
C LEU A 213 -7.72 2.14 4.64
N VAL A 214 -7.46 1.17 5.52
CA VAL A 214 -6.43 0.14 5.24
C VAL A 214 -6.80 -0.72 4.03
N PHE A 215 -8.07 -1.09 3.89
CA PHE A 215 -8.56 -1.80 2.70
C PHE A 215 -8.49 -0.91 1.45
N GLY A 216 -8.89 0.36 1.57
CA GLY A 216 -8.79 1.36 0.51
C GLY A 216 -7.37 1.46 -0.04
N ASP A 217 -6.41 1.68 0.85
CA ASP A 217 -5.00 1.90 0.51
C ASP A 217 -4.34 0.64 -0.06
N LEU A 218 -4.51 -0.51 0.59
CA LEU A 218 -3.73 -1.71 0.27
C LEU A 218 -4.39 -2.62 -0.77
N VAL A 219 -5.72 -2.64 -0.84
CA VAL A 219 -6.47 -3.56 -1.70
C VAL A 219 -7.18 -2.81 -2.81
N TRP A 220 -7.94 -1.77 -2.49
CA TRP A 220 -8.74 -1.09 -3.48
C TRP A 220 -7.87 -0.39 -4.52
N ILE A 221 -6.97 0.52 -4.11
CA ILE A 221 -6.13 1.28 -5.03
C ILE A 221 -5.29 0.35 -5.94
N PRO A 222 -4.47 -0.57 -5.42
CA PRO A 222 -3.51 -1.27 -6.26
C PRO A 222 -4.18 -2.24 -7.23
N TYR A 223 -5.24 -2.93 -6.79
CA TYR A 223 -5.83 -4.00 -7.59
C TYR A 223 -6.96 -3.50 -8.50
N THR A 224 -7.78 -2.54 -8.05
CA THR A 224 -8.85 -2.02 -8.92
C THR A 224 -8.28 -1.11 -10.01
N PHE A 225 -7.27 -0.31 -9.70
CA PHE A 225 -6.70 0.60 -10.69
C PHE A 225 -5.82 -0.11 -11.70
N SER A 226 -5.39 -1.37 -11.43
CA SER A 226 -4.65 -2.21 -12.38
C SER A 226 -5.55 -3.10 -13.26
N ILE A 227 -6.88 -3.06 -13.11
CA ILE A 227 -7.81 -3.86 -13.93
C ILE A 227 -7.64 -3.56 -15.43
N GLN A 228 -7.44 -2.28 -15.78
CA GLN A 228 -7.25 -1.86 -17.17
C GLN A 228 -5.98 -2.49 -17.77
N ALA A 229 -4.88 -2.50 -17.00
CA ALA A 229 -3.64 -3.14 -17.41
C ALA A 229 -3.83 -4.66 -17.60
N CYS A 230 -4.53 -5.30 -16.67
CA CYS A 230 -4.84 -6.73 -16.70
C CYS A 230 -5.67 -7.12 -17.95
N ASN A 231 -6.73 -6.37 -18.24
CA ASN A 231 -7.58 -6.59 -19.42
C ASN A 231 -6.82 -6.39 -20.73
N LEU A 232 -5.95 -5.38 -20.81
CA LEU A 232 -5.15 -5.09 -22.00
C LEU A 232 -4.03 -6.11 -22.23
N ALA A 233 -3.55 -6.75 -21.16
CA ALA A 233 -2.55 -7.82 -21.23
C ALA A 233 -3.17 -9.22 -21.46
N CYS A 234 -4.49 -9.33 -21.59
CA CYS A 234 -5.23 -10.60 -21.71
C CYS A 234 -4.99 -11.54 -20.50
N CYS A 235 -4.97 -11.01 -19.27
CA CYS A 235 -4.73 -11.78 -18.04
C CYS A 235 -5.99 -12.49 -17.47
N LEU A 236 -6.95 -12.88 -18.32
CA LEU A 236 -8.12 -13.69 -17.92
C LEU A 236 -8.21 -14.99 -18.73
#